data_AF-A0A940L2D6-F1
#
_entry.id   AF-A0A940L2D6-F1
#
_cell.length_a   1.000
_cell.length_b   1.000
_cell.length_c   1.000
_cell.angle_alpha   90.00
_cell.angle_beta   90.00
_cell.angle_gamma   90.00
#
_symmetry.space_group_name_H-M   'P 1'
#
loop_
_entity.id
_entity.type
_entity.pdbx_description
1 polymer ?
#
loop_
_entity_poly.entity_id
_entity_poly.type
_entity_poly.pdbx_seq_one_letter_code
_entity_poly.pdbx_strand_id
1 'polypeptide(L)'
;MMLIKTMIPAVLFSLSAFASVQGKVTIKIDSTNAQVTLQGMSVKEGDKVTLIEKTCQGPKVKLCRTDKVGTATVSRVINEKASEITVDGKAPLKEGLLIEKQ
;
A
#
# COMPACT_ATOMS: atom_id res chain seq x y z
N MET A 1 -11.56 -53.46 19.93
CA MET A 1 -10.33 -52.99 19.25
C MET A 1 -10.64 -53.06 17.76
N MET A 2 -10.60 -52.02 16.93
CA MET A 2 -9.57 -51.00 16.78
C MET A 2 -10.21 -49.79 16.05
N LEU A 3 -10.19 -48.61 16.67
CA LEU A 3 -10.68 -47.36 16.09
C LEU A 3 -9.70 -46.90 15.00
N ILE A 4 -10.16 -46.90 13.74
CA ILE A 4 -9.43 -46.32 12.61
C ILE A 4 -9.42 -44.80 12.79
N LYS A 5 -8.28 -44.27 13.23
CA LYS A 5 -8.05 -42.83 13.36
C LYS A 5 -7.96 -42.21 11.97
N THR A 6 -8.97 -41.40 11.63
CA THR A 6 -8.99 -40.50 10.48
C THR A 6 -7.89 -39.46 10.61
N MET A 7 -6.88 -39.55 9.73
CA MET A 7 -5.82 -38.57 9.59
C MET A 7 -6.28 -37.51 8.58
N ILE A 8 -6.66 -36.33 9.06
CA ILE A 8 -7.03 -35.18 8.23
C ILE A 8 -5.73 -34.44 7.88
N PRO A 9 -5.36 -34.31 6.59
CA PRO A 9 -4.23 -33.47 6.21
C PRO A 9 -4.62 -32.00 6.35
N ALA A 10 -3.96 -31.31 7.29
CA ALA A 10 -4.06 -29.86 7.45
C ALA A 10 -3.44 -29.18 6.22
N VAL A 11 -4.29 -28.64 5.35
CA VAL A 11 -3.89 -27.78 4.24
C VAL A 11 -3.37 -26.47 4.84
N LEU A 12 -2.05 -26.35 4.96
CA LEU A 12 -1.36 -25.09 5.23
C LEU A 12 -1.61 -24.17 4.03
N PHE A 13 -2.65 -23.36 4.12
CA PHE A 13 -2.81 -22.18 3.26
C PHE A 13 -1.65 -21.23 3.55
N SER A 14 -0.58 -21.34 2.75
CA SER A 14 0.43 -20.30 2.65
C SER A 14 -0.25 -19.09 1.98
N LEU A 15 -0.82 -18.21 2.79
CA LEU A 15 -1.19 -16.86 2.38
C LEU A 15 0.10 -16.10 2.04
N SER A 16 0.58 -16.27 0.81
CA SER A 16 1.52 -15.32 0.23
C SER A 16 0.75 -14.01 0.07
N ALA A 17 0.86 -13.13 1.07
CA ALA A 17 0.40 -11.76 0.97
C ALA A 17 1.19 -11.09 -0.17
N PHE A 18 0.60 -11.06 -1.36
CA PHE A 18 1.07 -10.21 -2.42
C PHE A 18 0.82 -8.77 -1.95
N ALA A 19 1.86 -8.14 -1.41
CA ALA A 19 1.93 -6.70 -1.17
C ALA A 19 1.82 -5.99 -2.52
N SER A 20 0.61 -5.95 -3.03
CA SER A 20 0.25 -5.34 -4.29
C SER A 20 0.26 -3.86 -3.99
N VAL A 21 1.22 -3.12 -4.53
CA VAL A 21 1.20 -1.66 -4.51
C VAL A 21 -0.12 -1.21 -5.12
N GLN A 22 -0.92 -0.47 -4.36
CA GLN A 22 -2.31 -0.20 -4.70
C GLN A 22 -2.53 1.21 -5.26
N GLY A 23 -1.51 2.05 -5.25
CA GLY A 23 -1.59 3.39 -5.79
C GLY A 23 -0.24 4.11 -5.76
N LYS A 24 -0.24 5.34 -6.26
CA LYS A 24 0.95 6.19 -6.34
C LYS A 24 0.57 7.65 -6.11
N VAL A 25 1.42 8.39 -5.40
CA VAL A 25 1.35 9.85 -5.31
C VAL A 25 1.73 10.45 -6.66
N THR A 26 0.81 11.20 -7.25
CA THR A 26 0.94 11.72 -8.62
C THR A 26 1.30 13.18 -8.61
N ILE A 27 0.66 13.97 -7.73
CA ILE A 27 0.87 15.42 -7.65
C ILE A 27 0.94 15.81 -6.17
N LYS A 28 1.97 16.56 -5.80
CA LYS A 28 2.02 17.23 -4.50
C LYS A 28 1.29 18.56 -4.60
N ILE A 29 0.22 18.73 -3.81
CA ILE A 29 -0.57 19.98 -3.77
C ILE A 29 0.11 20.98 -2.84
N ASP A 30 0.44 20.55 -1.62
CA ASP A 30 1.19 21.34 -0.64
C ASP A 30 2.09 20.45 0.24
N SER A 31 2.57 20.95 1.39
CA SER A 31 3.41 20.17 2.31
C SER A 31 2.74 18.94 2.91
N THR A 32 1.42 18.95 3.00
CA THR A 32 0.59 17.95 3.69
C THR A 32 -0.43 17.30 2.77
N ASN A 33 -0.80 17.92 1.64
CA ASN A 33 -1.83 17.41 0.73
C ASN A 33 -1.22 16.96 -0.59
N ALA A 34 -1.72 15.84 -1.12
CA ALA A 34 -1.35 15.33 -2.42
C ALA A 34 -2.52 14.64 -3.13
N GLN A 35 -2.48 14.67 -4.45
CA GLN A 35 -3.32 13.84 -5.29
C GLN A 35 -2.62 12.50 -5.57
N VAL A 36 -3.42 11.44 -5.53
CA VAL A 36 -2.97 10.07 -5.69
C VAL A 36 -3.77 9.37 -6.77
N THR A 37 -3.08 8.53 -7.54
CA THR A 37 -3.71 7.63 -8.50
C THR A 37 -3.84 6.24 -7.88
N LEU A 38 -5.05 5.70 -7.91
CA LEU A 38 -5.40 4.39 -7.38
C LEU A 38 -5.31 3.35 -8.49
N GLN A 39 -4.71 2.20 -8.18
CA GLN A 39 -4.56 1.06 -9.08
C GLN A 39 -4.94 -0.21 -8.34
N GLY A 40 -6.18 -0.69 -8.59
CA GLY A 40 -6.66 -1.92 -7.97
C GLY A 40 -7.07 -1.78 -6.50
N MET A 41 -7.24 -0.55 -5.99
CA MET A 41 -7.89 -0.27 -4.71
C MET A 41 -9.04 0.71 -4.86
N SER A 42 -10.06 0.51 -4.04
CA SER A 42 -11.09 1.51 -3.76
C SER A 42 -10.84 2.08 -2.36
N VAL A 43 -10.87 3.41 -2.26
CA VAL A 43 -10.73 4.15 -1.01
C VAL A 43 -11.98 4.98 -0.77
N LYS A 44 -12.24 5.28 0.50
CA LYS A 44 -13.30 6.18 0.94
C LYS A 44 -12.67 7.33 1.73
N GLU A 45 -13.39 8.44 1.85
CA GLU A 45 -12.97 9.55 2.71
C GLU A 45 -12.83 9.05 4.15
N GLY A 46 -11.73 9.46 4.81
CA GLY A 46 -11.35 8.99 6.13
C GLY A 46 -10.54 7.69 6.16
N ASP A 47 -10.41 6.96 5.04
CA ASP A 47 -9.56 5.77 4.99
C ASP A 47 -8.10 6.14 5.27
N LYS A 48 -7.41 5.29 6.04
CA LYS A 48 -5.96 5.42 6.27
C LYS A 48 -5.19 4.63 5.24
N VAL A 49 -4.11 5.24 4.76
CA VAL A 49 -3.18 4.64 3.82
C VAL A 49 -1.75 4.80 4.30
N THR A 50 -0.90 3.84 3.93
CA THR A 50 0.53 3.86 4.21
C THR A 50 1.28 4.38 2.99
N LEU A 51 2.20 5.32 3.20
CA LEU A 51 3.11 5.83 2.20
C LEU A 51 4.39 4.99 2.19
N ILE A 52 4.79 4.51 1.02
CA ILE A 52 5.91 3.61 0.83
C ILE A 52 6.87 4.20 -0.20
N GLU A 53 8.14 4.33 0.15
CA GLU A 53 9.21 4.68 -0.79
C GLU A 53 9.83 3.38 -1.32
N LYS A 54 9.87 3.23 -2.66
CA LYS A 54 10.51 2.08 -3.30
C LYS A 54 11.82 2.51 -3.93
N THR A 55 12.93 2.06 -3.37
CA THR A 55 14.28 2.35 -3.87
C THR A 55 14.87 1.09 -4.47
N CYS A 56 15.19 1.12 -5.77
CA CYS A 56 15.86 0.02 -6.46
C CYS A 56 17.33 0.39 -6.72
N GLN A 57 18.26 -0.41 -6.21
CA GLN A 57 19.69 -0.23 -6.43
C GLN A 57 20.26 -1.37 -7.30
N GLY A 58 21.23 -1.05 -8.15
CA GLY A 58 22.01 -2.02 -8.94
C GLY A 58 21.79 -1.95 -10.45
N PRO A 59 22.86 -2.07 -11.28
CA PRO A 59 22.78 -1.98 -12.74
C PRO A 59 22.29 -3.29 -13.41
N LYS A 60 22.38 -4.45 -12.74
CA LYS A 60 22.04 -5.77 -13.32
C LYS A 60 21.03 -6.59 -12.51
N VAL A 61 21.08 -6.51 -11.18
CA VAL A 61 20.07 -7.08 -10.28
C VAL A 61 19.45 -5.92 -9.52
N LYS A 62 18.19 -5.58 -9.81
CA LYS A 62 17.47 -4.52 -9.11
C LYS A 62 17.05 -5.07 -7.75
N LEU A 63 17.87 -4.83 -6.72
CA LEU A 63 17.43 -5.03 -5.34
C LEU A 63 16.55 -3.83 -4.99
N CYS A 64 15.24 -4.06 -5.03
CA CYS A 64 14.26 -3.06 -4.62
C CYS A 64 13.94 -3.22 -3.14
N ARG A 65 14.17 -2.17 -2.37
CA ARG A 65 13.68 -2.03 -0.99
C ARG A 65 12.42 -1.19 -0.99
N THR A 66 11.51 -1.53 -0.11
CA THR A 66 10.26 -0.80 0.13
C THR A 66 10.22 -0.39 1.58
N ASP A 67 10.33 0.90 1.83
CA ASP A 67 10.39 1.46 3.17
C ASP A 67 9.10 2.25 3.45
N LYS A 68 8.49 2.01 4.62
CA LYS A 68 7.34 2.79 5.06
C LYS A 68 7.84 4.16 5.51
N VAL A 69 7.40 5.22 4.83
CA VAL A 69 7.85 6.60 5.10
C VAL A 69 6.81 7.43 5.84
N GLY A 70 5.56 6.99 5.90
CA GLY A 70 4.53 7.68 6.66
C GLY A 70 3.14 7.08 6.49
N THR A 71 2.16 7.77 7.07
CA THR A 71 0.73 7.50 6.88
C THR A 71 0.04 8.74 6.34
N ALA A 72 -1.08 8.52 5.68
CA ALA A 72 -1.95 9.58 5.23
C ALA A 72 -3.41 9.15 5.37
N THR A 73 -4.29 10.13 5.46
CA THR A 73 -5.73 9.95 5.47
C THR A 73 -6.32 10.44 4.15
N VAL A 74 -7.23 9.69 3.56
CA VAL A 74 -7.94 10.11 2.34
C VAL A 74 -8.88 11.26 2.72
N SER A 75 -8.57 12.45 2.22
CA SER A 75 -9.35 13.66 2.52
C SER A 75 -10.54 13.83 1.59
N ARG A 76 -10.39 13.42 0.33
CA ARG A 76 -11.45 13.50 -0.69
C ARG A 76 -11.30 12.43 -1.74
N VAL A 77 -12.40 11.83 -2.18
CA VAL A 77 -12.43 10.95 -3.36
C VAL A 77 -12.84 11.76 -4.58
N ILE A 78 -11.96 11.86 -5.58
CA ILE A 78 -12.27 12.58 -6.84
C ILE A 78 -13.04 11.66 -7.79
N ASN A 79 -12.51 10.46 -8.02
CA ASN A 79 -13.13 9.41 -8.84
C ASN A 79 -12.53 8.03 -8.50
N GLU A 80 -12.93 6.99 -9.22
CA GLU A 80 -12.45 5.61 -9.01
C GLU A 80 -10.93 5.42 -9.17
N LYS A 81 -10.25 6.35 -9.85
CA LYS A 81 -8.82 6.29 -10.17
C LYS A 81 -8.00 7.35 -9.46
N ALA A 82 -8.63 8.35 -8.83
CA ALA A 82 -7.96 9.50 -8.26
C ALA A 82 -8.59 9.93 -6.94
N SER A 83 -7.76 10.26 -5.96
CA SER A 83 -8.19 10.79 -4.67
C SER A 83 -7.17 11.78 -4.13
N GLU A 84 -7.59 12.57 -3.16
CA GLU A 84 -6.70 13.44 -2.39
C GLU A 84 -6.43 12.80 -1.04
N ILE A 85 -5.19 12.92 -0.58
CA ILE A 85 -4.76 12.47 0.73
C ILE A 85 -4.15 13.63 1.50
N THR A 86 -4.32 13.59 2.81
CA THR A 86 -3.64 14.46 3.76
C THR A 86 -2.68 13.60 4.59
N VAL A 87 -1.39 13.93 4.53
CA VAL A 87 -0.32 13.22 5.22
C VAL A 87 -0.35 13.52 6.71
N ASP A 88 -0.22 12.49 7.52
CA ASP A 88 -0.20 12.63 8.98
C ASP A 88 1.19 13.10 9.46
N GLY A 89 1.22 14.17 10.24
CA GLY A 89 2.43 14.64 10.90
C GLY A 89 3.48 15.22 9.93
N LYS A 90 4.75 14.84 10.14
CA LYS A 90 5.91 15.35 9.36
C LYS A 90 6.45 14.34 8.36
N ALA A 91 5.62 13.40 7.90
CA ALA A 91 6.09 12.40 6.94
C ALA A 91 6.48 13.05 5.60
N PRO A 92 7.57 12.58 4.96
CA PRO A 92 8.07 13.16 3.73
C PRO A 92 7.09 12.89 2.58
N LEU A 93 6.40 13.94 2.11
CA LEU A 93 5.55 13.87 0.94
C LEU A 93 6.34 14.17 -0.33
N LYS A 94 6.50 13.15 -1.17
CA LYS A 94 7.18 13.21 -2.47
C LYS A 94 6.30 12.60 -3.56
N GLU A 95 6.46 13.09 -4.78
CA GLU A 95 5.87 12.45 -5.95
C GLU A 95 6.48 11.08 -6.17
N GLY A 96 5.62 10.15 -6.56
CA GLY A 96 5.98 8.78 -6.85
C GLY A 96 6.15 7.84 -5.67
N LEU A 97 5.86 8.30 -4.44
CA LEU A 97 5.59 7.40 -3.33
C LEU A 97 4.44 6.47 -3.67
N LEU A 98 4.58 5.22 -3.24
CA LEU A 98 3.59 4.18 -3.41
C LEU A 98 2.62 4.20 -2.23
N ILE A 99 1.40 3.75 -2.47
CA ILE A 99 0.33 3.79 -1.48
C ILE A 99 -0.25 2.40 -1.33
N GLU A 100 -0.50 2.03 -0.09
CA GLU A 100 -1.14 0.77 0.31
C GLU A 100 -2.23 1.07 1.35
N LYS A 101 -3.40 0.43 1.20
CA LYS A 101 -4.46 0.53 2.20
C LYS A 101 -4.01 -0.14 3.50
N GLN A 102 -4.23 0.50 4.65
CA GLN A 102 -4.05 -0.14 5.96
C GLN A 102 -5.13 -1.17 6.25
#